data_AF-A0A453HVJ1-F1
#
_entry.id   AF-A0A453HVJ1-F1
#
_cell.length_a   1.000
_cell.length_b   1.000
_cell.length_c   1.000
_cell.angle_alpha   90.00
_cell.angle_beta   90.00
_cell.angle_gamma   90.00
#
_symmetry.space_group_name_H-M   'P 1'
#
loop_
_entity.id
_entity.type
_entity.pdbx_description
1 polymer ?
#
loop_
_entity_poly.entity_id
_entity_poly.type
_entity_poly.pdbx_seq_one_letter_code
_entity_poly.pdbx_strand_id
1 'polypeptide(L)'
;MIQLADDIDISVAVPAIGLIKQLLRHQLLSDDDLGPLYDLLIDEPPMIRRAIGELVYDHLIAQNCKTPSVARDGDNESSEIHISRMLHILREFSDDPVLSSYVIDDIWDDMKAMKDWKCVISMLLDETPIAELTDMDGTNLVRMLRASAKKAVGERIVLATDNRKMYYNKSQKVAVSSVVSYSIGAKSH
;
A
#
# COMPACT_ATOMS: atom_id res chain seq x y z
N MET A 1 10.27 -8.33 -16.34
CA MET A 1 9.08 -7.46 -16.30
C MET A 1 8.91 -6.77 -14.95
N ILE A 2 8.82 -7.49 -13.83
CA ILE A 2 8.76 -6.87 -12.49
C ILE A 2 9.99 -5.99 -12.22
N GLN A 3 11.17 -6.39 -12.70
CA GLN A 3 12.38 -5.55 -12.65
C GLN A 3 12.27 -4.21 -13.38
N LEU A 4 11.37 -4.06 -14.36
CA LEU A 4 11.14 -2.78 -15.05
C LEU A 4 10.29 -1.82 -14.20
N ALA A 5 9.60 -2.31 -13.16
CA ALA A 5 8.89 -1.45 -12.22
C ALA A 5 9.83 -0.74 -11.23
N ASP A 6 11.06 -1.27 -11.05
CA ASP A 6 12.16 -0.68 -10.25
C ASP A 6 13.14 0.09 -11.17
N ASP A 7 12.67 0.59 -12.33
CA ASP A 7 13.49 1.38 -13.26
C ASP A 7 13.65 2.82 -12.76
N ILE A 8 14.82 3.41 -12.96
CA ILE A 8 15.11 4.80 -12.60
C ILE A 8 14.29 5.80 -13.43
N ASP A 9 13.95 5.42 -14.66
CA ASP A 9 13.12 6.23 -15.52
C ASP A 9 11.64 5.99 -15.18
N ILE A 10 11.01 7.01 -14.61
CA ILE A 10 9.59 7.00 -14.25
C ILE A 10 8.71 6.73 -15.48
N SER A 11 9.15 7.16 -16.68
CA SER A 11 8.45 6.90 -17.93
C SER A 11 8.50 5.43 -18.37
N VAL A 12 9.37 4.61 -17.75
CA VAL A 12 9.46 3.16 -17.93
C VAL A 12 8.77 2.44 -16.75
N ALA A 13 9.06 2.86 -15.52
CA ALA A 13 8.56 2.24 -14.30
C ALA A 13 7.03 2.28 -14.20
N VAL A 14 6.42 3.45 -14.41
CA VAL A 14 4.95 3.60 -14.27
C VAL A 14 4.20 2.77 -15.33
N PRO A 15 4.56 2.79 -16.62
CA PRO A 15 3.95 1.90 -17.61
C PRO A 15 4.19 0.41 -17.33
N ALA A 16 5.36 0.04 -16.78
CA ALA A 16 5.63 -1.35 -16.39
C ALA A 16 4.67 -1.81 -15.28
N ILE A 17 4.41 -0.97 -14.27
CA ILE A 17 3.40 -1.24 -13.23
C ILE A 17 2.00 -1.36 -13.85
N GLY A 18 1.66 -0.46 -14.78
CA GLY A 18 0.40 -0.52 -15.53
C GLY A 18 0.25 -1.81 -16.37
N LEU A 19 1.34 -2.34 -16.92
CA LEU A 19 1.33 -3.62 -17.62
C LEU A 19 1.18 -4.81 -16.68
N ILE A 20 1.85 -4.80 -15.53
CA ILE A 20 1.68 -5.82 -14.47
C ILE A 20 0.22 -5.87 -14.02
N LYS A 21 -0.42 -4.70 -13.86
CA LYS A 21 -1.85 -4.58 -13.58
C LYS A 21 -2.73 -5.30 -14.60
N GLN A 22 -2.44 -5.16 -15.89
CA GLN A 22 -3.17 -5.87 -16.94
C GLN A 22 -2.93 -7.39 -16.88
N LEU A 23 -1.68 -7.82 -16.62
CA LEU A 23 -1.36 -9.24 -16.52
C LEU A 23 -2.06 -9.93 -15.35
N LEU A 24 -2.09 -9.28 -14.18
CA LEU A 24 -2.84 -9.76 -13.02
C LEU A 24 -4.33 -9.90 -13.32
N ARG A 25 -4.92 -8.88 -13.98
CA ARG A 25 -6.33 -8.91 -14.43
C ARG A 25 -6.65 -10.08 -15.37
N HIS A 26 -5.66 -10.56 -16.11
CA HIS A 26 -5.79 -11.70 -17.01
C HIS A 26 -5.27 -13.02 -16.41
N GLN A 27 -4.96 -13.06 -15.11
CA GLN A 27 -4.44 -14.25 -14.40
C GLN A 27 -3.15 -14.82 -15.04
N LEU A 28 -2.34 -13.94 -15.62
CA LEU A 28 -1.06 -14.30 -16.24
C LEU A 28 0.13 -14.14 -15.27
N LEU A 29 -0.13 -13.62 -14.07
CA LEU A 29 0.82 -13.47 -12.96
C LEU A 29 0.18 -13.94 -11.66
N SER A 30 0.99 -14.53 -10.76
CA SER A 30 0.55 -14.91 -9.42
C SER A 30 0.70 -13.74 -8.45
N ASP A 31 -0.10 -13.75 -7.39
CA ASP A 31 -0.02 -12.75 -6.30
C ASP A 31 1.32 -12.86 -5.56
N ASP A 32 1.89 -14.07 -5.50
CA ASP A 32 3.20 -14.35 -4.89
C ASP A 32 4.34 -13.58 -5.56
N ASP A 33 4.18 -13.19 -6.83
CA ASP A 33 5.20 -12.45 -7.59
C ASP A 33 5.17 -10.94 -7.29
N LEU A 34 4.20 -10.45 -6.52
CA LEU A 34 4.03 -9.01 -6.24
C LEU A 34 4.87 -8.49 -5.07
N GLY A 35 5.47 -9.38 -4.27
CA GLY A 35 6.36 -9.04 -3.15
C GLY A 35 7.32 -7.88 -3.44
N PRO A 36 8.12 -7.93 -4.51
CA PRO A 36 9.07 -6.87 -4.86
C PRO A 36 8.46 -5.51 -5.21
N LEU A 37 7.16 -5.46 -5.56
CA LEU A 37 6.47 -4.19 -5.86
C LEU A 37 6.04 -3.48 -4.58
N TYR A 38 5.80 -4.20 -3.48
CA TYR A 38 5.47 -3.59 -2.21
C TYR A 38 6.67 -2.85 -1.59
N ASP A 39 7.88 -3.34 -1.80
CA ASP A 39 9.11 -2.64 -1.41
C ASP A 39 9.22 -1.24 -2.04
N LEU A 40 8.66 -1.07 -3.25
CA LEU A 40 8.65 0.21 -3.99
C LEU A 40 7.61 1.21 -3.45
N LEU A 41 6.83 0.86 -2.43
CA LEU A 41 5.98 1.84 -1.74
C LEU A 41 6.82 2.78 -0.85
N ILE A 42 8.00 2.32 -0.41
CA ILE A 42 8.88 3.04 0.51
C ILE A 42 9.94 3.83 -0.29
N ASP A 43 10.14 5.10 0.05
CA ASP A 43 11.19 5.98 -0.50
C ASP A 43 11.18 6.23 -2.03
N GLU A 44 10.21 5.72 -2.78
CA GLU A 44 10.07 5.96 -4.23
C GLU A 44 9.31 7.26 -4.57
N PRO A 45 9.44 7.78 -5.81
CA PRO A 45 8.70 8.94 -6.28
C PRO A 45 7.18 8.79 -6.12
N PRO A 46 6.43 9.87 -5.81
CA PRO A 46 4.98 9.81 -5.64
C PRO A 46 4.22 9.17 -6.82
N MET A 47 4.72 9.30 -8.05
CA MET A 47 4.10 8.72 -9.24
C MET A 47 4.19 7.18 -9.26
N ILE A 48 5.34 6.61 -8.88
CA ILE A 48 5.55 5.16 -8.81
C ILE A 48 4.69 4.60 -7.67
N ARG A 49 4.75 5.26 -6.51
CA ARG A 49 3.96 4.86 -5.34
C ARG A 49 2.46 4.84 -5.63
N ARG A 50 1.94 5.89 -6.26
CA ARG A 50 0.52 5.97 -6.65
C ARG A 50 0.14 4.87 -7.66
N ALA A 51 1.01 4.56 -8.61
CA ALA A 51 0.76 3.48 -9.58
C ALA A 51 0.68 2.10 -8.90
N ILE A 52 1.51 1.86 -7.88
CA ILE A 52 1.45 0.63 -7.07
C ILE A 52 0.19 0.61 -6.19
N GLY A 53 -0.16 1.73 -5.54
CA GLY A 53 -1.42 1.84 -4.80
C GLY A 53 -2.64 1.54 -5.67
N GLU A 54 -2.66 2.04 -6.90
CA GLU A 54 -3.73 1.78 -7.88
C GLU A 54 -3.75 0.31 -8.36
N LEU A 55 -2.59 -0.33 -8.48
CA LEU A 55 -2.47 -1.77 -8.75
C LEU A 55 -3.10 -2.58 -7.62
N VAL A 56 -2.73 -2.27 -6.38
CA VAL A 56 -3.23 -2.95 -5.16
C VAL A 56 -4.74 -2.77 -5.03
N TYR A 57 -5.25 -1.57 -5.24
CA TYR A 57 -6.69 -1.30 -5.22
C TYR A 57 -7.43 -2.13 -6.28
N ASP A 58 -7.01 -2.08 -7.54
CA ASP A 58 -7.73 -2.77 -8.61
C ASP A 58 -7.64 -4.29 -8.50
N HIS A 59 -6.50 -4.81 -8.07
CA HIS A 59 -6.27 -6.24 -8.00
C HIS A 59 -6.90 -6.88 -6.76
N LEU A 60 -6.82 -6.24 -5.60
CA LEU A 60 -7.25 -6.85 -4.34
C LEU A 60 -8.64 -6.36 -3.88
N ILE A 61 -9.04 -5.12 -4.22
CA ILE A 61 -10.34 -4.54 -3.82
C ILE A 61 -11.37 -4.63 -4.95
N ALA A 62 -11.01 -4.28 -6.19
CA ALA A 62 -11.96 -4.23 -7.30
C ALA A 62 -12.17 -5.59 -8.02
N GLN A 63 -11.13 -6.42 -8.22
CA GLN A 63 -11.26 -7.70 -8.91
C GLN A 63 -12.03 -8.78 -8.11
N ASN A 64 -11.98 -8.73 -6.77
CA ASN A 64 -12.79 -9.61 -5.93
C ASN A 64 -14.32 -9.34 -6.01
N CYS A 65 -14.75 -8.29 -6.72
CA CYS A 65 -16.16 -8.04 -7.05
C CYS A 65 -16.71 -8.96 -8.16
N LYS A 66 -15.86 -9.76 -8.82
CA LYS A 66 -16.27 -10.69 -9.90
C LYS A 66 -16.46 -12.14 -9.42
N THR A 67 -16.35 -12.40 -8.12
CA THR A 67 -16.81 -13.69 -7.59
C THR A 67 -18.35 -13.70 -7.65
N PRO A 68 -18.97 -14.68 -8.33
CA PRO A 68 -20.42 -14.71 -8.49
C PRO A 68 -21.03 -15.30 -7.22
N SER A 69 -21.06 -14.53 -6.15
CA SER A 69 -21.88 -14.88 -4.98
C SER A 69 -22.89 -13.79 -4.71
N VAL A 70 -24.10 -14.09 -5.16
CA VAL A 70 -25.39 -13.52 -4.75
C VAL A 70 -25.65 -12.09 -5.25
N ALA A 71 -26.45 -12.03 -6.30
CA ALA A 71 -27.17 -10.84 -6.73
C ALA A 71 -27.87 -10.16 -5.55
N ARG A 72 -27.42 -8.95 -5.18
CA ARG A 72 -28.26 -7.90 -4.63
C ARG A 72 -27.76 -6.55 -5.09
N ASP A 73 -28.62 -5.94 -5.91
CA ASP A 73 -28.85 -4.52 -6.15
C ASP A 73 -27.65 -3.58 -6.33
N GLY A 74 -27.65 -2.89 -7.46
CA GLY A 74 -26.62 -1.94 -7.83
C GLY A 74 -26.52 -0.78 -6.84
N ASP A 75 -25.28 -0.31 -6.69
CA ASP A 75 -24.89 1.06 -6.33
C ASP A 75 -24.59 1.39 -4.85
N ASN A 76 -24.35 0.41 -3.97
CA ASN A 76 -23.55 0.67 -2.76
C ASN A 76 -23.08 -0.65 -2.11
N GLU A 77 -21.93 -1.21 -2.54
CA GLU A 77 -21.23 -2.15 -1.64
C GLU A 77 -21.00 -1.41 -0.30
N SER A 78 -21.40 -2.01 0.83
CA SER A 78 -21.33 -1.30 2.10
C SER A 78 -19.87 -0.95 2.44
N SER A 79 -19.65 0.20 3.09
CA SER A 79 -18.33 0.62 3.57
C SER A 79 -17.61 -0.51 4.33
N GLU A 80 -18.38 -1.32 5.06
CA GLU A 80 -17.91 -2.48 5.81
C GLU A 80 -17.26 -3.57 4.95
N ILE A 81 -17.81 -3.86 3.76
CA ILE A 81 -17.22 -4.82 2.81
C ILE A 81 -15.87 -4.31 2.31
N HIS A 82 -15.81 -3.03 1.93
CA HIS A 82 -14.57 -2.40 1.47
C HIS A 82 -13.52 -2.36 2.58
N ILE A 83 -13.91 -1.98 3.80
CA ILE A 83 -13.03 -1.98 4.97
C ILE A 83 -12.52 -3.40 5.27
N SER A 84 -13.39 -4.42 5.24
CA SER A 84 -13.00 -5.81 5.45
C SER A 84 -11.96 -6.31 4.43
N ARG A 85 -12.13 -5.93 3.15
CA ARG A 85 -11.14 -6.21 2.11
C ARG A 85 -9.80 -5.51 2.36
N MET A 86 -9.84 -4.24 2.76
CA MET A 86 -8.63 -3.50 3.13
C MET A 86 -7.92 -4.13 4.34
N LEU A 87 -8.66 -4.62 5.33
CA LEU A 87 -8.07 -5.32 6.47
C LEU A 87 -7.36 -6.60 6.05
N HIS A 88 -7.91 -7.35 5.08
CA HIS A 88 -7.24 -8.51 4.52
C HIS A 88 -5.87 -8.15 3.91
N ILE A 89 -5.80 -7.08 3.13
CA ILE A 89 -4.54 -6.54 2.56
C ILE A 89 -3.58 -6.14 3.68
N LEU A 90 -4.06 -5.40 4.69
CA LEU A 90 -3.22 -4.97 5.81
C LEU A 90 -2.73 -6.13 6.69
N ARG A 91 -3.38 -7.31 6.67
CA ARG A 91 -2.86 -8.51 7.35
C ARG A 91 -1.63 -9.07 6.65
N GLU A 92 -1.57 -9.01 5.31
CA GLU A 92 -0.39 -9.46 4.54
C GLU A 92 0.85 -8.62 4.89
N PHE A 93 0.64 -7.36 5.28
CA PHE A 93 1.70 -6.44 5.70
C PHE A 93 1.82 -6.27 7.22
N SER A 94 1.23 -7.17 8.01
CA SER A 94 1.12 -7.01 9.46
C SER A 94 2.48 -6.96 10.19
N ASP A 95 3.51 -7.56 9.61
CA ASP A 95 4.89 -7.53 10.13
C ASP A 95 5.62 -6.21 9.86
N ASP A 96 5.12 -5.38 8.93
CA ASP A 96 5.68 -4.07 8.61
C ASP A 96 4.62 -2.93 8.76
N PRO A 97 4.57 -2.27 9.94
CA PRO A 97 3.63 -1.18 10.18
C PRO A 97 3.93 0.09 9.35
N VAL A 98 5.15 0.22 8.81
CA VAL A 98 5.53 1.33 7.92
C VAL A 98 4.87 1.12 6.57
N LEU A 99 5.01 -0.08 5.99
CA LEU A 99 4.37 -0.45 4.73
C LEU A 99 2.85 -0.30 4.78
N SER A 100 2.22 -0.74 5.87
CA SER A 100 0.80 -0.52 6.13
C SER A 100 0.39 0.97 6.05
N SER A 101 1.24 1.88 6.56
CA SER A 101 0.97 3.32 6.54
C SER A 101 1.04 3.91 5.13
N TYR A 102 1.95 3.41 4.29
CA TYR A 102 2.05 3.79 2.88
C TYR A 102 0.83 3.34 2.09
N VAL A 103 0.43 2.06 2.24
CA VAL A 103 -0.77 1.51 1.59
C VAL A 103 -2.01 2.34 1.92
N ILE A 104 -2.19 2.71 3.19
CA ILE A 104 -3.31 3.58 3.60
C ILE A 104 -3.20 4.98 2.95
N ASP A 105 -2.01 5.58 2.90
CA ASP A 105 -1.80 6.92 2.33
C ASP A 105 -2.11 6.99 0.84
N ASP A 106 -1.75 5.93 0.09
CA ASP A 106 -1.93 5.85 -1.35
C ASP A 106 -3.36 5.55 -1.75
N ILE A 107 -4.07 4.69 -1.00
CA ILE A 107 -5.45 4.29 -1.33
C ILE A 107 -6.49 5.31 -0.80
N TRP A 108 -6.10 6.21 0.11
CA TRP A 108 -6.98 7.17 0.79
C TRP A 108 -7.90 7.99 -0.13
N ASP A 109 -7.36 8.44 -1.26
CA ASP A 109 -8.11 9.30 -2.18
C ASP A 109 -9.19 8.51 -2.93
N ASP A 110 -8.94 7.24 -3.21
CA ASP A 110 -9.76 6.40 -4.06
C ASP A 110 -10.82 5.61 -3.27
N MET A 111 -10.52 5.21 -2.04
CA MET A 111 -11.42 4.39 -1.21
C MET A 111 -12.25 5.25 -0.24
N LYS A 112 -13.47 5.62 -0.67
CA LYS A 112 -14.42 6.41 0.14
C LYS A 112 -14.75 5.78 1.49
N ALA A 113 -14.78 4.45 1.58
CA ALA A 113 -15.07 3.73 2.81
C ALA A 113 -14.08 4.03 3.96
N MET A 114 -12.84 4.40 3.67
CA MET A 114 -11.88 4.84 4.71
C MET A 114 -12.27 6.16 5.39
N LYS A 115 -13.15 6.95 4.74
CA LYS A 115 -13.69 8.20 5.28
C LYS A 115 -14.98 7.97 6.07
N ASP A 116 -15.52 6.76 6.08
CA ASP A 116 -16.70 6.38 6.86
C ASP A 116 -16.30 5.99 8.29
N TRP A 117 -15.92 6.99 9.08
CA TRP A 117 -15.47 6.77 10.47
C TRP A 117 -16.55 6.17 11.36
N LYS A 118 -17.83 6.40 11.03
CA LYS A 118 -18.94 5.78 11.76
C LYS A 118 -18.90 4.26 11.58
N CYS A 119 -18.72 3.78 10.35
CA CYS A 119 -18.54 2.36 10.06
C CYS A 119 -17.28 1.80 10.75
N VAL A 120 -16.14 2.48 10.62
CA VAL A 120 -14.87 2.05 11.25
C VAL A 120 -14.99 1.91 12.78
N ILE A 121 -15.64 2.88 13.45
CA ILE A 121 -15.86 2.85 14.91
C ILE A 121 -16.86 1.75 15.28
N SER A 122 -17.95 1.59 14.52
CA SER A 122 -18.94 0.51 14.72
C SER A 122 -18.29 -0.87 14.67
N MET A 123 -17.39 -1.08 13.70
CA MET A 123 -16.61 -2.32 13.59
C MET A 123 -15.67 -2.50 14.80
N LEU A 124 -14.95 -1.45 15.22
CA LEU A 124 -14.06 -1.51 16.41
C LEU A 124 -14.80 -1.80 17.72
N LEU A 125 -16.05 -1.37 17.84
CA LEU A 125 -16.90 -1.57 19.02
C LEU A 125 -17.70 -2.88 18.97
N ASP A 126 -17.58 -3.65 17.89
CA ASP A 126 -18.33 -4.89 17.65
C ASP A 126 -19.86 -4.70 17.69
N GLU A 127 -20.34 -3.51 17.32
CA GLU A 127 -21.78 -3.17 17.33
C GLU A 127 -22.54 -3.79 16.14
N THR A 128 -21.83 -4.27 15.13
CA THR A 128 -22.38 -4.87 13.89
C THR A 128 -21.53 -6.06 13.41
N PRO A 129 -21.57 -7.23 14.06
CA PRO A 129 -20.70 -8.34 13.68
C PRO A 129 -21.26 -9.08 12.45
N ILE A 130 -20.71 -8.81 11.27
CA ILE A 130 -20.80 -9.75 10.13
C ILE A 130 -19.75 -10.87 10.26
N ALA A 131 -18.61 -10.58 10.92
CA ALA A 131 -17.56 -11.54 11.27
C ALA A 131 -16.80 -11.08 12.52
N GLU A 132 -16.35 -12.04 13.35
CA GLU A 132 -15.46 -11.75 14.49
C GLU A 132 -14.15 -11.15 13.99
N LEU A 133 -13.84 -9.93 14.44
CA LEU A 133 -12.56 -9.29 14.17
C LEU A 133 -11.46 -9.92 15.02
N THR A 134 -10.32 -10.22 14.39
CA THR A 134 -9.13 -10.64 15.13
C THR A 134 -8.47 -9.44 15.81
N ASP A 135 -7.62 -9.67 16.82
CA ASP A 135 -6.80 -8.60 17.44
C ASP A 135 -5.97 -7.83 16.41
N MET A 136 -5.53 -8.52 15.35
CA MET A 136 -4.82 -7.92 14.22
C MET A 136 -5.71 -6.97 13.42
N ASP A 137 -6.97 -7.34 13.18
CA ASP A 137 -7.94 -6.48 12.50
C ASP A 137 -8.25 -5.23 13.30
N GLY A 138 -8.45 -5.37 14.61
CA GLY A 138 -8.62 -4.23 15.50
C GLY A 138 -7.43 -3.28 15.43
N THR A 139 -6.21 -3.83 15.44
CA THR A 139 -4.98 -3.05 15.30
C THR A 139 -4.93 -2.30 13.95
N ASN A 140 -5.28 -2.96 12.85
CA ASN A 140 -5.27 -2.37 11.52
C ASN A 140 -6.38 -1.33 11.31
N LEU A 141 -7.57 -1.55 11.88
CA LEU A 141 -8.65 -0.56 11.92
C LEU A 141 -8.22 0.71 12.68
N VAL A 142 -7.57 0.57 13.85
CA VAL A 142 -7.05 1.73 14.61
C VAL A 142 -5.98 2.47 13.81
N ARG A 143 -5.06 1.76 13.15
CA ARG A 143 -4.03 2.38 12.29
C ARG A 143 -4.67 3.16 11.14
N MET A 144 -5.65 2.57 10.47
CA MET A 144 -6.41 3.20 9.38
C MET A 144 -7.20 4.42 9.87
N LEU A 145 -7.87 4.34 11.02
CA LEU A 145 -8.59 5.47 11.62
C LEU A 145 -7.64 6.61 11.99
N ARG A 146 -6.47 6.30 12.56
CA ARG A 146 -5.45 7.29 12.88
C ARG A 146 -4.91 7.97 11.62
N ALA A 147 -4.59 7.18 10.60
CA ALA A 147 -4.05 7.67 9.33
C ALA A 147 -5.08 8.55 8.58
N SER A 148 -6.34 8.12 8.54
CA SER A 148 -7.44 8.89 7.96
C SER A 148 -7.69 10.21 8.69
N ALA A 149 -7.66 10.21 10.02
CA ALA A 149 -7.77 11.43 10.81
C ALA A 149 -6.64 12.42 10.51
N LYS A 150 -5.39 11.95 10.38
CA LYS A 150 -4.25 12.77 9.96
C LYS A 150 -4.47 13.40 8.57
N LYS A 151 -4.84 12.60 7.56
CA LYS A 151 -5.10 13.13 6.20
C LYS A 151 -6.22 14.16 6.21
N ALA A 152 -7.28 13.92 6.98
CA ALA A 152 -8.43 14.82 7.04
C ALA A 152 -8.08 16.23 7.57
N VAL A 153 -7.06 16.34 8.43
CA VAL A 153 -6.53 17.63 8.91
C VAL A 153 -5.38 18.18 8.07
N GLY A 154 -5.06 17.54 6.93
CA GLY A 154 -3.96 17.93 6.05
C GLY A 154 -2.57 17.50 6.55
N GLU A 155 -2.49 16.67 7.58
CA GLU A 155 -1.23 16.06 8.00
C GLU A 155 -0.85 14.91 7.06
N ARG A 156 0.46 14.74 6.84
CA ARG A 156 0.96 13.59 6.09
C ARG A 156 0.96 12.35 6.99
N ILE A 157 0.45 11.22 6.47
CA ILE A 157 0.52 9.93 7.17
C ILE A 157 1.98 9.49 7.23
N VAL A 158 2.63 9.50 6.07
CA VAL A 158 4.05 9.22 5.91
C VAL A 158 4.80 10.54 5.80
N LEU A 159 5.81 10.72 6.67
CA LEU A 159 6.84 11.74 6.46
C LEU A 159 7.52 11.40 5.13
N ALA A 160 7.15 12.08 4.05
CA ALA A 160 7.93 12.02 2.83
C ALA A 160 9.35 12.45 3.22
N THR A 161 10.29 11.52 3.22
CA THR A 161 11.70 11.84 3.09
C THR A 161 11.77 12.74 1.87
N ASP A 162 11.91 14.04 2.07
CA ASP A 162 11.97 15.00 0.98
C ASP A 162 13.07 14.51 0.03
N ASN A 163 12.68 14.14 -1.19
CA ASN A 163 13.47 13.41 -2.19
C ASN A 163 14.61 14.26 -2.77
N ARG A 164 15.40 14.92 -1.92
CA ARG A 164 16.67 15.56 -2.27
C ARG A 164 17.85 14.60 -2.22
N LYS A 165 17.63 13.30 -2.00
CA LYS A 165 18.68 12.30 -2.16
C LYS A 165 18.63 11.80 -3.60
N MET A 166 19.65 12.15 -4.38
CA MET A 166 19.88 11.66 -5.73
C MET A 166 19.60 10.15 -5.79
N TYR A 167 18.76 9.76 -6.75
CA TYR A 167 18.42 8.37 -7.02
C TYR A 167 19.68 7.62 -7.43
N TYR A 168 20.24 6.86 -6.49
CA TYR A 168 21.33 5.93 -6.71
C TYR A 168 20.73 4.53 -6.79
N ASN A 169 21.15 3.73 -7.79
CA ASN A 169 20.69 2.35 -7.90
C ASN A 169 21.12 1.49 -6.69
N LYS A 170 20.52 0.31 -6.46
CA LYS A 170 20.89 -0.59 -5.34
C LYS A 170 22.40 -0.87 -5.27
N SER A 171 23.09 -1.01 -6.41
CA SER A 171 24.56 -1.18 -6.48
C SER A 171 25.34 0.05 -5.99
N GLN A 172 24.83 1.25 -6.23
CA GLN A 172 25.36 2.52 -5.78
C GLN A 172 24.97 2.80 -4.32
N LYS A 173 23.79 2.38 -3.85
CA LYS A 173 23.39 2.47 -2.43
C LYS A 173 24.30 1.61 -1.54
N VAL A 174 24.66 0.40 -2.01
CA VAL A 174 25.69 -0.45 -1.36
C VAL A 174 27.06 0.22 -1.40
N ALA A 175 27.46 0.79 -2.54
CA ALA A 175 28.75 1.48 -2.65
C ALA A 175 28.84 2.71 -1.73
N VAL A 176 27.79 3.53 -1.67
CA VAL A 176 27.72 4.73 -0.82
C VAL A 176 27.75 4.35 0.68
N SER A 177 27.03 3.30 1.07
CA SER A 177 27.05 2.80 2.47
C SER A 177 28.42 2.22 2.88
N SER A 178 29.10 1.56 1.93
CA SER A 178 30.44 1.01 2.14
C SER A 178 31.52 2.11 2.22
N VAL A 179 31.40 3.18 1.42
CA VAL A 179 32.30 4.35 1.45
C VAL A 179 32.16 5.17 2.74
N VAL A 180 30.94 5.31 3.27
CA VAL A 180 30.71 5.99 4.57
C VAL A 180 31.32 5.19 5.72
N SER A 181 31.23 3.85 5.68
CA SER A 181 31.82 2.97 6.69
C SER A 181 33.37 3.03 6.68
N TYR A 182 33.99 3.09 5.50
CA TYR A 182 35.44 3.27 5.35
C TYR A 182 35.93 4.64 5.82
N SER A 183 35.14 5.69 5.61
CA SER A 183 35.51 7.07 5.98
C SER A 183 35.46 7.32 7.50
N ILE A 184 34.66 6.53 8.24
CA ILE A 184 34.63 6.57 9.71
C ILE A 184 35.77 5.72 10.30
N GLY A 185 36.15 4.61 9.64
CA GLY A 185 37.28 3.77 10.06
C GLY A 185 38.67 4.37 9.84
N ALA A 186 38.83 5.30 8.89
CA ALA A 186 40.11 5.94 8.59
C ALA A 186 40.48 7.13 9.52
N LYS A 187 39.67 7.42 10.55
CA LYS A 187 39.93 8.50 11.53
C LYS A 187 40.41 8.01 12.90
N SER A 188 40.73 6.72 13.06
CA SER A 188 41.39 6.20 14.26
C SER A 188 42.60 5.34 13.91
N HIS A 189 43.75 5.99 13.65
CA HIS A 189 45.09 5.70 14.17
C HIS A 189 46.18 6.33 13.30
#